data_AF-Q8GQC1-F1
#
_entry.id   AF-Q8GQC1-F1
#
_cell.length_a   1.000
_cell.length_b   1.000
_cell.length_c   1.000
_cell.angle_alpha   90.00
_cell.angle_beta   90.00
_cell.angle_gamma   90.00
#
_symmetry.space_group_name_H-M   'P 1'
#
loop_
_entity.id
_entity.type
_entity.pdbx_description
1 polymer ?
#
loop_
_entity_poly.entity_id
_entity_poly.type
_entity_poly.pdbx_seq_one_letter_code
_entity_poly.pdbx_strand_id
1 'polypeptide(L)'
;MIFSDFIELHRGYDLPKAKRNADGLVPVIAAGGYDGFHDAAKVQGPGVITGRSGTLGSVYFNTTDFWPLNTTLFVSNFKGNDPLFVYYYLKTMDLGRYATGTTVPTLNRNHLDQIKVNIPDLAQQREIANKLNLFDEKISMLNDINDNLAA
;
A
#
# COMPACT_ATOMS: atom_id res chain seq x y z
N MET A 1 -10.39 -17.80 7.93
CA MET A 1 -8.91 -17.76 7.92
C MET A 1 -8.44 -16.60 8.79
N ILE A 2 -7.17 -16.58 9.19
CA ILE A 2 -6.59 -15.40 9.85
C ILE A 2 -5.84 -14.54 8.83
N PHE A 3 -5.55 -13.29 9.18
CA PHE A 3 -4.88 -12.34 8.29
C PHE A 3 -3.51 -12.84 7.81
N SER A 4 -2.77 -13.54 8.66
CA SER A 4 -1.52 -14.16 8.25
C SER A 4 -1.69 -15.28 7.24
N ASP A 5 -2.87 -15.89 7.07
CA ASP A 5 -3.14 -16.81 5.94
C ASP A 5 -3.43 -16.05 4.63
N PHE A 6 -3.84 -14.78 4.73
CA PHE A 6 -4.24 -13.93 3.62
C PHE A 6 -3.04 -13.26 2.96
N ILE A 7 -2.21 -12.55 3.72
CA ILE A 7 -1.02 -11.85 3.21
C ILE A 7 0.10 -11.79 4.26
N GLU A 8 1.31 -11.45 3.83
CA GLU A 8 2.44 -11.18 4.73
C GLU A 8 2.95 -9.73 4.58
N LEU A 9 2.95 -8.99 5.69
CA LEU A 9 3.44 -7.62 5.74
C LEU A 9 4.90 -7.55 6.20
N HIS A 10 5.73 -6.84 5.45
CA HIS A 10 7.12 -6.61 5.78
C HIS A 10 7.43 -5.12 5.93
N ARG A 11 8.33 -4.78 6.87
CA ARG A 11 8.81 -3.40 7.05
C ARG A 11 9.58 -2.98 5.81
N GLY A 12 9.38 -1.74 5.36
CA GLY A 12 10.24 -1.17 4.33
C GLY A 12 11.70 -0.96 4.79
N TYR A 13 12.49 -0.38 3.90
CA TYR A 13 13.93 -0.29 4.03
C TYR A 13 14.38 1.15 4.31
N ASP A 14 15.45 1.30 5.08
CA ASP A 14 16.04 2.60 5.35
C ASP A 14 16.72 3.15 4.08
N LEU A 15 16.34 4.36 3.67
CA LEU A 15 16.98 5.10 2.56
C LEU A 15 17.06 6.59 2.93
N PRO A 16 18.20 7.05 3.49
CA PRO A 16 18.42 8.44 3.83
C PRO A 16 18.25 9.37 2.62
N LYS A 17 17.69 10.56 2.82
CA LYS A 17 17.47 11.54 1.74
C LYS A 17 18.72 11.83 0.90
N ALA A 18 19.89 11.93 1.53
CA ALA A 18 21.16 12.18 0.86
C ALA A 18 21.62 11.04 -0.09
N LYS A 19 21.01 9.86 -0.01
CA LYS A 19 21.28 8.71 -0.90
C LYS A 19 20.21 8.53 -1.99
N ARG A 20 19.19 9.39 -2.01
CA ARG A 20 18.13 9.35 -3.02
C ARG A 20 18.60 10.10 -4.26
N ASN A 21 18.06 9.72 -5.41
CA ASN A 21 18.32 10.39 -6.68
C ASN A 21 16.99 10.84 -7.28
N ALA A 22 16.79 12.16 -7.37
CA ALA A 22 15.56 12.74 -7.92
C ALA A 22 15.38 12.45 -9.42
N ASP A 23 16.48 12.19 -10.14
CA ASP A 23 16.47 11.83 -11.57
C ASP A 23 16.28 10.32 -11.79
N GLY A 24 16.22 9.54 -10.71
CA GLY A 24 15.94 8.11 -10.77
C GLY A 24 14.50 7.83 -11.23
N LEU A 25 14.23 6.58 -11.62
CA LEU A 25 12.92 6.16 -12.11
C LEU A 25 12.14 5.30 -11.11
N VAL A 26 12.79 4.86 -10.02
CA VAL A 26 12.16 4.01 -9.02
C VAL A 26 11.49 4.86 -7.96
N PRO A 27 10.16 4.82 -7.79
CA PRO A 27 9.47 5.57 -6.77
C PRO A 27 9.88 5.11 -5.36
N VAL A 28 10.12 6.08 -4.49
CA VAL A 28 10.32 5.90 -3.06
C VAL A 28 8.99 6.19 -2.36
N ILE A 29 8.51 5.27 -1.53
CA ILE A 29 7.19 5.36 -0.91
C ILE A 29 7.35 5.41 0.61
N ALA A 30 6.85 6.48 1.23
CA ALA A 30 6.79 6.70 2.67
C ALA A 30 5.38 6.42 3.23
N ALA A 31 5.22 6.51 4.56
CA ALA A 31 3.91 6.40 5.21
C ALA A 31 2.84 7.36 4.64
N GLY A 32 3.26 8.56 4.25
CA GLY A 32 2.40 9.58 3.65
C GLY A 32 2.20 9.46 2.15
N GLY A 33 2.77 8.43 1.51
CA GLY A 33 2.71 8.22 0.06
C GLY A 33 4.05 8.47 -0.61
N TYR A 34 4.03 8.94 -1.84
CA TYR A 34 5.21 9.17 -2.66
C TYR A 34 6.19 10.19 -2.03
N ASP A 35 7.49 9.85 -1.96
CA ASP A 35 8.55 10.62 -1.29
C ASP A 35 9.85 10.67 -2.12
N GLY A 36 9.70 10.90 -3.43
CA GLY A 36 10.80 11.07 -4.38
C GLY A 36 11.20 9.79 -5.12
N PHE A 37 12.34 9.84 -5.80
CA PHE A 37 12.85 8.75 -6.63
C PHE A 37 14.20 8.21 -6.15
N HIS A 38 14.58 7.06 -6.70
CA HIS A 38 15.90 6.44 -6.57
C HIS A 38 16.24 5.63 -7.82
N ASP A 39 17.50 5.19 -7.93
CA ASP A 39 18.00 4.46 -9.10
C ASP A 39 17.65 2.96 -9.05
N ALA A 40 17.49 2.41 -7.85
CA ALA A 40 17.30 0.98 -7.63
C ALA A 40 16.03 0.70 -6.82
N ALA A 41 15.36 -0.39 -7.16
CA ALA A 41 14.23 -0.90 -6.40
C ALA A 41 14.66 -1.88 -5.32
N LYS A 42 13.84 -1.95 -4.26
CA LYS A 42 13.94 -3.00 -3.24
C LYS A 42 12.85 -4.06 -3.36
N VAL A 43 11.75 -3.71 -4.01
CA VAL A 43 10.59 -4.58 -4.18
C VAL A 43 10.14 -4.48 -5.63
N GLN A 44 9.91 -5.64 -6.25
CA GLN A 44 9.33 -5.73 -7.58
C GLN A 44 7.83 -5.49 -7.53
N GLY A 45 7.32 -4.73 -8.48
CA GLY A 45 5.89 -4.42 -8.60
C GLY A 45 5.09 -5.53 -9.29
N PRO A 46 3.75 -5.42 -9.29
CA PRO A 46 2.96 -4.44 -8.54
C PRO A 46 2.95 -4.74 -7.02
N GLY A 47 2.77 -3.71 -6.20
CA GLY A 47 2.82 -3.82 -4.75
C GLY A 47 1.73 -3.04 -4.01
N VAL A 48 1.40 -3.52 -2.81
CA VAL A 48 0.48 -2.86 -1.87
C VAL A 48 1.28 -2.37 -0.66
N ILE A 49 1.12 -1.10 -0.31
CA ILE A 49 1.89 -0.43 0.75
C ILE A 49 0.93 0.26 1.70
N THR A 50 1.19 0.18 3.01
CA THR A 50 0.47 0.96 4.03
C THR A 50 1.43 1.68 4.95
N GLY A 51 0.97 2.80 5.50
CA GLY A 51 1.73 3.55 6.50
C GLY A 51 1.92 2.75 7.80
N ARG A 52 3.16 2.73 8.30
CA ARG A 52 3.55 2.03 9.52
C ARG A 52 3.76 2.95 10.70
N SER A 53 4.36 4.13 10.52
CA SER A 53 4.67 5.07 11.61
C SER A 53 4.34 6.49 11.18
N GLY A 54 3.61 7.22 12.03
CA GLY A 54 3.11 8.56 11.71
C GLY A 54 1.76 8.48 11.03
N THR A 55 1.73 8.53 9.69
CA THR A 55 0.49 8.36 8.91
C THR A 55 0.09 6.89 8.90
N LEU A 56 -1.08 6.58 9.45
CA LEU A 56 -1.65 5.23 9.48
C LEU A 56 -2.95 5.18 8.69
N GLY A 57 -3.31 4.00 8.21
CA GLY A 57 -4.58 3.78 7.49
C GLY A 57 -4.55 4.18 6.02
N SER A 58 -3.56 4.95 5.58
CA SER A 58 -3.30 5.15 4.15
C SER A 58 -2.76 3.87 3.54
N VAL A 59 -3.37 3.46 2.42
CA VAL A 59 -2.97 2.30 1.62
C VAL A 59 -2.76 2.78 0.19
N TYR A 60 -1.67 2.35 -0.41
CA TYR A 60 -1.22 2.71 -1.75
C TYR A 60 -1.05 1.45 -2.60
N PHE A 61 -1.41 1.56 -3.88
CA PHE A 61 -1.12 0.55 -4.89
C PHE A 61 -0.08 1.12 -5.84
N ASN A 62 1.04 0.43 -6.01
CA ASN A 62 2.08 0.82 -6.93
C ASN A 62 2.19 -0.23 -8.05
N THR A 63 2.13 0.20 -9.30
CA THR A 63 2.15 -0.70 -10.46
C THR A 63 3.55 -1.05 -10.94
N THR A 64 4.57 -0.31 -10.48
CA THR A 64 5.97 -0.47 -10.88
C THR A 64 6.83 -1.01 -9.74
N ASP A 65 8.09 -1.35 -10.03
CA ASP A 65 9.10 -1.61 -9.01
C ASP A 65 9.32 -0.38 -8.13
N PHE A 66 9.57 -0.57 -6.83
CA PHE A 66 9.58 0.54 -5.87
C PHE A 66 10.55 0.32 -4.70
N TRP A 67 10.77 1.40 -3.94
CA TRP A 67 11.46 1.39 -2.66
C TRP A 67 10.50 1.79 -1.53
N PRO A 68 9.94 0.84 -0.77
CA PRO A 68 9.17 1.18 0.43
C PRO A 68 10.13 1.61 1.54
N LEU A 69 9.90 2.77 2.14
CA LEU A 69 10.69 3.26 3.26
C LEU A 69 10.35 2.52 4.56
N ASN A 70 11.27 2.55 5.51
CA ASN A 70 11.10 2.03 6.87
C ASN A 70 9.83 2.51 7.63
N THR A 71 9.25 3.63 7.21
CA THR A 71 7.99 4.19 7.71
C THR A 71 6.76 3.48 7.15
N THR A 72 6.92 2.47 6.30
CA THR A 72 5.84 1.69 5.67
C THR A 72 5.88 0.21 6.07
N LEU A 73 4.75 -0.45 5.86
CA LEU A 73 4.63 -1.90 5.67
C LEU A 73 4.20 -2.15 4.22
N PHE A 74 4.83 -3.09 3.54
CA PHE A 74 4.40 -3.52 2.21
C PHE A 74 4.01 -5.00 2.24
N VAL A 75 3.15 -5.41 1.31
CA VAL A 75 2.80 -6.82 1.12
C VAL A 75 3.98 -7.53 0.44
N SER A 76 4.67 -8.36 1.20
CA SER A 76 5.83 -9.15 0.75
C SER A 76 5.44 -10.50 0.16
N ASN A 77 4.25 -11.01 0.53
CA ASN A 77 3.69 -12.23 -0.02
C ASN A 77 2.16 -12.11 -0.06
N PHE A 78 1.58 -12.29 -1.24
CA PHE A 78 0.14 -12.22 -1.47
C PHE A 78 -0.58 -13.55 -1.19
N LYS A 79 0.15 -14.65 -0.96
CA LYS A 79 -0.39 -15.99 -0.66
C LYS A 79 -1.46 -16.47 -1.65
N GLY A 80 -1.28 -16.12 -2.93
CA GLY A 80 -2.19 -16.48 -4.02
C GLY A 80 -3.38 -15.53 -4.21
N ASN A 81 -3.49 -14.45 -3.43
CA ASN A 81 -4.54 -13.45 -3.55
C ASN A 81 -4.20 -12.39 -4.61
N ASP A 82 -5.23 -11.77 -5.18
CA ASP A 82 -5.07 -10.73 -6.19
C ASP A 82 -4.56 -9.41 -5.57
N PRO A 83 -3.44 -8.82 -6.04
CA PRO A 83 -2.86 -7.64 -5.43
C PRO A 83 -3.79 -6.42 -5.36
N LEU A 84 -4.63 -6.24 -6.38
CA LEU A 84 -5.55 -5.11 -6.44
C LEU A 84 -6.75 -5.32 -5.50
N PHE A 85 -7.23 -6.56 -5.38
CA PHE A 85 -8.16 -6.92 -4.31
C PHE A 85 -7.58 -6.65 -2.92
N VAL A 86 -6.32 -7.06 -2.67
CA VAL A 86 -5.65 -6.81 -1.39
C VAL A 86 -5.58 -5.32 -1.07
N TYR A 87 -5.23 -4.49 -2.06
CA TYR A 87 -5.26 -3.03 -1.92
C TYR A 87 -6.61 -2.52 -1.43
N TYR A 88 -7.69 -2.90 -2.11
CA TYR A 88 -9.05 -2.48 -1.73
C TYR A 88 -9.47 -3.04 -0.38
N TYR A 89 -9.15 -4.30 -0.09
CA TYR A 89 -9.47 -4.93 1.18
C TYR A 89 -8.82 -4.19 2.34
N LEU A 90 -7.53 -3.87 2.25
CA LEU A 90 -6.81 -3.13 3.28
C LEU A 90 -7.38 -1.71 3.48
N LYS A 91 -7.88 -1.04 2.42
CA LYS A 91 -8.57 0.26 2.55
C LYS A 91 -9.87 0.18 3.35
N THR A 92 -10.50 -0.99 3.41
CA THR A 92 -11.71 -1.18 4.22
C THR A 92 -11.40 -1.42 5.70
N MET A 93 -10.15 -1.75 6.02
CA MET A 93 -9.73 -2.02 7.39
C MET A 93 -9.39 -0.72 8.12
N ASP A 94 -9.89 -0.58 9.35
CA ASP A 94 -9.42 0.45 10.28
C ASP A 94 -8.07 0.04 10.88
N LEU A 95 -7.02 0.18 10.06
CA LEU A 95 -5.65 -0.21 10.45
C LEU A 95 -5.15 0.56 11.67
N GLY A 96 -5.68 1.77 11.92
CA GLY A 96 -5.33 2.60 13.07
C GLY A 96 -5.61 1.91 14.41
N ARG A 97 -6.61 1.02 14.48
CA ARG A 97 -6.95 0.26 15.70
C ARG A 97 -5.89 -0.74 16.14
N TYR A 98 -4.99 -1.10 15.24
CA TYR A 98 -3.90 -2.05 15.50
C TYR A 98 -2.56 -1.34 15.74
N ALA A 99 -2.59 0.00 15.79
CA ALA A 99 -1.44 0.81 16.14
C ALA A 99 -1.10 0.71 17.63
N THR A 100 0.17 0.92 17.92
CA THR A 100 0.72 0.98 19.28
C THR A 100 1.55 2.24 19.46
N GLY A 101 1.71 2.69 20.70
CA GLY A 101 2.44 3.93 21.03
C GLY A 101 1.53 5.15 21.08
N THR A 102 1.78 6.03 22.06
CA THR A 102 0.96 7.22 22.33
C THR A 102 1.43 8.46 21.59
N THR A 103 2.75 8.62 21.40
CA THR A 103 3.34 9.82 20.76
C THR A 103 3.43 9.70 19.24
N VAL A 104 3.84 8.54 18.72
CA VAL A 104 3.84 8.25 17.28
C VAL A 104 3.20 6.88 17.08
N PRO A 105 1.94 6.84 16.63
CA PRO A 105 1.23 5.57 16.49
C PRO A 105 1.94 4.74 15.42
N THR A 106 2.22 3.49 15.75
CA THR A 106 2.97 2.56 14.91
C THR A 106 2.20 1.26 14.73
N LEU A 107 1.91 0.90 13.47
CA LEU A 107 1.23 -0.34 13.13
C LEU A 107 2.08 -1.54 13.52
N ASN A 108 1.56 -2.38 14.40
CA ASN A 108 2.22 -3.61 14.82
C ASN A 108 1.67 -4.78 14.01
N ARG A 109 2.50 -5.35 13.12
CA ARG A 109 2.10 -6.50 12.30
C ARG A 109 1.59 -7.68 13.12
N ASN A 110 2.16 -7.91 14.31
CA ASN A 110 1.79 -9.06 15.15
C ASN A 110 0.34 -8.96 15.63
N HIS A 111 -0.21 -7.74 15.73
CA HIS A 111 -1.62 -7.54 16.07
C HIS A 111 -2.55 -7.82 14.89
N LEU A 112 -2.07 -7.59 13.66
CA LEU A 112 -2.82 -7.91 12.44
C LEU A 112 -2.82 -9.41 12.18
N ASP A 113 -1.71 -10.10 12.34
CA ASP A 113 -1.53 -11.50 11.90
C ASP A 113 -2.60 -12.48 12.42
N GLN A 114 -3.20 -12.19 13.57
CA GLN A 114 -4.18 -13.05 14.25
C GLN A 114 -5.64 -12.63 14.06
N ILE A 115 -5.91 -11.51 13.39
CA ILE A 115 -7.31 -11.09 13.18
C ILE A 115 -8.00 -12.05 12.22
N LYS A 116 -9.28 -12.30 12.45
CA LYS A 116 -10.11 -13.07 11.52
C LYS A 116 -10.43 -12.21 10.30
N VAL A 117 -10.22 -12.77 9.12
CA VAL A 117 -10.60 -12.16 7.84
C VAL A 117 -11.48 -13.11 7.05
N ASN A 118 -12.39 -12.53 6.27
CA ASN A 118 -13.22 -13.27 5.32
C ASN A 118 -12.80 -12.87 3.91
N ILE A 119 -12.14 -13.80 3.22
CA ILE A 119 -11.55 -13.58 1.90
C ILE A 119 -12.25 -14.52 0.91
N PRO A 120 -12.83 -13.99 -0.17
CA PRO A 120 -13.47 -14.81 -1.19
C PRO A 120 -12.43 -15.55 -2.05
N ASP A 121 -12.88 -16.44 -2.92
CA ASP A 121 -11.99 -17.10 -3.87
C ASP A 121 -11.38 -16.11 -4.89
N LEU A 122 -10.31 -16.53 -5.56
CA LEU A 122 -9.55 -15.68 -6.47
C LEU A 122 -10.39 -15.11 -7.64
N ALA A 123 -11.38 -15.85 -8.13
CA ALA A 123 -12.23 -15.39 -9.22
C ALA A 123 -13.11 -14.22 -8.75
N GLN A 124 -13.72 -14.36 -7.58
CA GLN A 124 -14.50 -13.31 -6.94
C GLN A 124 -13.64 -12.11 -6.55
N GLN A 125 -12.42 -12.33 -6.05
CA GLN A 125 -11.48 -11.24 -5.75
C GLN A 125 -11.22 -10.35 -6.98
N ARG A 126 -10.92 -10.97 -8.14
CA ARG A 126 -10.70 -10.25 -9.39
C ARG A 126 -11.94 -9.52 -9.87
N GLU A 127 -13.12 -10.12 -9.75
CA GLU A 127 -14.38 -9.46 -10.11
C GLU A 127 -14.61 -8.19 -9.25
N ILE A 128 -14.41 -8.30 -7.94
CA ILE A 128 -14.52 -7.17 -7.01
C ILE A 128 -13.48 -6.09 -7.35
N ALA A 129 -12.21 -6.48 -7.50
CA ALA A 129 -11.11 -5.56 -7.79
C ALA A 129 -11.33 -4.80 -9.10
N ASN A 130 -11.73 -5.49 -10.16
CA ASN A 130 -12.02 -4.86 -11.45
C ASN A 130 -13.17 -3.86 -11.36
N LYS A 131 -14.27 -4.21 -10.67
CA LYS A 131 -15.41 -3.30 -10.48
C LYS A 131 -14.99 -2.03 -9.72
N LEU A 132 -14.22 -2.17 -8.65
CA LEU A 132 -13.73 -1.03 -7.88
C LEU A 132 -12.74 -0.17 -8.68
N ASN A 133 -11.84 -0.81 -9.43
CA ASN A 133 -10.87 -0.12 -10.28
C ASN A 133 -11.55 0.72 -11.37
N LEU A 134 -12.63 0.23 -11.97
CA LEU A 134 -13.42 1.02 -12.93
C LEU A 134 -13.95 2.32 -12.32
N PHE A 135 -14.32 2.32 -11.04
CA PHE A 135 -14.74 3.55 -10.36
C PHE A 135 -13.56 4.48 -10.07
N ASP A 136 -12.43 3.95 -9.62
CA ASP A 136 -11.23 4.75 -9.38
C ASP A 136 -10.70 5.38 -10.68
N GLU A 137 -10.67 4.64 -11.78
CA GLU A 137 -10.31 5.15 -13.12
C GLU A 137 -11.24 6.29 -13.54
N LYS A 138 -12.55 6.12 -13.35
CA LYS A 138 -13.53 7.16 -13.66
C LYS A 138 -13.35 8.39 -12.79
N ILE A 139 -13.08 8.23 -11.48
CA ILE A 139 -12.80 9.35 -10.58
C ILE A 139 -11.53 10.09 -11.02
N SER A 140 -10.47 9.36 -11.36
CA SER A 140 -9.23 9.94 -11.87
C SER A 140 -9.47 10.79 -13.11
N MET A 141 -10.17 10.24 -14.11
CA MET A 141 -10.50 10.96 -15.35
C MET A 141 -11.31 12.24 -15.09
N LEU A 142 -12.26 12.20 -14.14
CA LEU A 142 -13.05 13.38 -13.80
C LEU A 142 -12.23 14.45 -13.08
N ASN A 143 -11.28 14.06 -12.22
CA ASN A 143 -10.36 15.00 -11.58
C ASN A 143 -9.44 15.67 -12.61
N ASP A 144 -8.89 14.89 -13.56
CA ASP A 144 -8.06 15.44 -14.64
C ASP A 144 -8.83 16.48 -15.46
N ILE A 145 -10.12 16.23 -15.76
CA ILE A 145 -10.97 17.21 -16.45
C ILE A 145 -11.15 18.47 -15.60
N ASN A 146 -11.45 18.34 -14.31
CA ASN A 146 -11.63 19.48 -13.42
C ASN A 146 -10.36 20.33 -13.31
N ASP A 147 -9.19 19.70 -13.19
CA ASP A 147 -7.90 20.39 -13.10
C ASP A 147 -7.59 21.15 -14.39
N ASN A 148 -7.89 20.56 -15.56
CA ASN A 148 -7.74 21.24 -16.85
C ASN A 148 -8.71 22.43 -17.04
N LEU A 149 -9.91 22.37 -16.43
CA LEU A 149 -10.88 23.46 -16.49
C LEU A 149 -10.61 24.58 -15.49
N ALA A 150 -9.89 24.28 -14.41
CA ALA A 150 -9.50 25.24 -13.38
C ALA A 150 -8.20 26.00 -13.72
N ALA A 151 -7.46 25.58 -14.75
CA ALA A 151 -6.24 26.21 -15.26
C ALA A 151 -6.54 27.31 -16.29
#